data_AF-A0AA36JC61-F1
#
_entry.id   AF-A0AA36JC61-F1
#
_cell.length_a   1.000
_cell.length_b   1.000
_cell.length_c   1.000
_cell.angle_alpha   90.00
_cell.angle_beta   90.00
_cell.angle_gamma   90.00
#
_symmetry.space_group_name_H-M   'P 1'
#
loop_
_entity.id
_entity.type
_entity.pdbx_description
1 polymer ?
#
loop_
_entity_poly.entity_id
_entity_poly.type
_entity_poly.pdbx_seq_one_letter_code
_entity_poly.pdbx_strand_id
1 'polypeptide(L)'
;MEKVAEAVEELQAAIKDQEACLKRKRETLDEQLDHLFKKPKSKEVKASDVIQLNVGGDTGFVTKRDTLTAVQGSRLAEMFRDRWIHSWQGTARVAFSSTWIPSSFELC
;
A
#
# COMPACT_ATOMS: atom_id res chain seq x y z
N MET A 1 44.71 -32.76 14.01
CA MET A 1 43.47 -32.73 14.80
C MET A 1 43.33 -31.42 15.56
N GLU A 2 44.40 -30.90 16.18
CA GLU A 2 44.36 -29.65 16.98
C GLU A 2 43.95 -28.39 16.20
N LYS A 3 44.52 -28.17 15.01
CA LYS A 3 44.14 -27.04 14.12
C LYS A 3 42.69 -27.08 13.62
N VAL A 4 42.07 -28.25 13.61
CA VAL A 4 40.67 -28.41 13.17
C VAL A 4 39.74 -27.96 14.29
N ALA A 5 40.09 -28.22 15.56
CA ALA A 5 39.31 -27.78 16.70
C ALA A 5 39.30 -26.25 16.83
N GLU A 6 40.46 -25.60 16.62
CA GLU A 6 40.59 -24.14 16.65
C GLU A 6 39.74 -23.46 15.57
N ALA A 7 39.80 -23.96 14.33
CA ALA A 7 38.98 -23.44 13.24
C ALA A 7 37.46 -23.61 13.46
N VAL A 8 37.04 -24.67 14.17
CA VAL A 8 35.63 -24.90 14.50
C VAL A 8 35.13 -23.91 15.55
N GLU A 9 35.95 -23.59 16.55
CA GLU A 9 35.62 -22.58 17.57
C GLU A 9 35.50 -21.17 16.94
N GLU A 10 36.43 -20.79 16.05
CA GLU A 10 36.35 -19.51 15.33
C GLU A 10 35.08 -19.40 14.46
N LEU A 11 34.73 -20.47 13.74
CA LEU A 11 33.51 -20.52 12.93
C LEU A 11 32.25 -20.44 13.80
N GLN A 12 32.25 -21.10 14.96
CA GLN A 12 31.13 -21.02 15.90
C GLN A 12 30.95 -19.62 16.48
N ALA A 13 32.04 -18.90 16.77
CA ALA A 13 31.97 -17.51 17.18
C ALA A 13 31.39 -16.62 16.08
N ALA A 14 31.90 -16.77 14.85
CA ALA A 14 31.43 -15.98 13.70
C ALA A 14 29.93 -16.22 13.37
N ILE A 15 29.45 -17.46 13.49
CA ILE A 15 28.03 -17.78 13.29
C ILE A 15 27.16 -17.11 14.35
N LYS A 16 27.57 -17.17 15.64
CA LYS A 16 26.83 -16.52 16.73
C LYS A 16 26.75 -15.01 16.54
N ASP A 17 27.82 -14.38 16.08
CA ASP A 17 27.85 -12.94 15.79
C ASP A 17 26.92 -12.58 14.62
N GLN A 18 26.90 -13.42 13.57
CA GLN A 18 25.98 -13.26 12.44
C GLN A 18 24.53 -13.43 12.87
N GLU A 19 24.21 -14.42 13.70
CA GLU A 19 22.87 -14.64 14.25
C GLU A 19 22.41 -13.45 15.08
N ALA A 20 23.28 -12.90 15.93
CA ALA A 20 22.99 -11.70 16.72
C ALA A 20 22.76 -10.47 15.83
N CYS A 21 23.55 -10.31 14.77
CA CYS A 21 23.38 -9.22 13.80
C CYS A 21 22.05 -9.33 13.04
N LEU A 22 21.69 -10.53 12.58
CA LEU A 22 20.43 -10.78 11.89
C LEU A 22 19.23 -10.55 12.82
N LYS A 23 19.34 -10.94 14.09
CA LYS A 23 18.28 -10.71 15.08
C LYS A 23 18.00 -9.22 15.28
N ARG A 24 19.04 -8.38 15.44
CA ARG A 24 18.89 -6.92 15.55
C ARG A 24 18.22 -6.31 14.34
N LYS A 25 18.61 -6.73 13.13
CA LYS A 25 17.99 -6.24 11.88
C LYS A 25 16.50 -6.60 11.81
N ARG A 26 16.13 -7.78 12.29
CA ARG A 26 14.73 -8.22 12.32
C ARG A 26 13.90 -7.36 13.27
N GLU A 27 14.40 -7.09 14.47
CA GLU A 27 13.74 -6.20 15.44
C GLU A 27 13.56 -4.78 14.85
N THR A 28 14.58 -4.23 14.19
CA THR A 28 14.47 -2.92 13.51
C THR A 28 13.43 -2.91 12.38
N LEU A 29 13.35 -3.98 11.59
CA LEU A 29 12.36 -4.08 10.51
C LEU A 29 10.94 -4.23 11.04
N ASP A 30 10.75 -4.97 12.15
CA ASP A 30 9.46 -5.11 12.80
C ASP A 30 8.97 -3.76 13.37
N GLU A 31 9.85 -2.96 13.98
CA GLU A 31 9.54 -1.59 14.40
C GLU A 31 9.16 -0.68 13.22
N GLN A 32 9.88 -0.78 12.09
CA GLN A 32 9.55 -0.03 10.88
C GLN A 32 8.19 -0.44 10.30
N LEU A 33 7.87 -1.73 10.30
CA LEU A 33 6.56 -2.23 9.89
C LEU A 33 5.46 -1.67 10.78
N ASP A 34 5.64 -1.67 12.09
CA ASP A 34 4.65 -1.11 13.02
C ASP A 34 4.45 0.40 12.82
N HIS A 35 5.50 1.14 12.48
CA HIS A 35 5.39 2.56 12.16
C HIS A 35 4.68 2.83 10.82
N LEU A 36 4.92 2.01 9.79
CA LEU A 36 4.32 2.16 8.46
C LEU A 36 2.87 1.64 8.40
N PHE A 37 2.58 0.55 9.12
CA PHE A 37 1.28 -0.12 9.15
C PHE A 37 0.48 0.21 10.41
N LYS A 38 0.87 1.24 11.18
CA LYS A 38 0.01 1.87 12.18
C LYS A 38 -1.22 2.39 11.46
N LYS A 39 -2.22 1.52 11.33
CA LYS A 39 -3.44 1.78 10.57
C LYS A 39 -4.00 3.08 11.12
N PRO A 40 -4.07 4.16 10.32
CA PRO A 40 -4.75 5.35 10.78
C PRO A 40 -6.15 4.90 11.19
N LYS A 41 -6.59 5.29 12.39
CA LYS A 41 -7.94 5.03 12.88
C LYS A 41 -8.89 5.49 11.79
N SER A 42 -9.45 4.54 11.05
CA SER A 42 -10.22 4.83 9.86
C SER A 42 -11.45 5.60 10.29
N LYS A 43 -11.57 6.85 9.84
CA LYS A 43 -12.88 7.51 9.85
C LYS A 43 -13.83 6.59 9.11
N GLU A 44 -14.95 6.25 9.75
CA GLU A 44 -16.01 5.49 9.09
C GLU A 44 -16.41 6.24 7.82
N VAL A 45 -16.24 5.54 6.71
CA VAL A 45 -16.45 6.03 5.36
C VAL A 45 -17.97 6.08 5.13
N LYS A 46 -18.54 7.28 4.95
CA LYS A 46 -19.99 7.44 4.80
C LYS A 46 -20.40 7.49 3.33
N ALA A 47 -21.55 6.91 3.03
CA ALA A 47 -22.28 7.04 1.77
C ALA A 47 -22.40 8.50 1.28
N SER A 48 -22.61 9.42 2.23
CA SER A 48 -22.77 10.85 2.01
C SER A 48 -21.48 11.62 1.70
N ASP A 49 -20.31 10.98 1.72
CA ASP A 49 -19.05 11.70 1.52
C ASP A 49 -18.95 12.25 0.09
N VAL A 50 -18.51 13.51 -0.01
CA VAL A 50 -18.28 14.20 -1.28
C VAL A 50 -16.87 13.90 -1.75
N ILE A 51 -16.74 13.45 -2.99
CA ILE A 51 -15.51 13.06 -3.66
C ILE A 51 -15.28 13.98 -4.85
N GLN A 52 -14.08 14.57 -4.90
CA GLN A 52 -13.62 15.30 -6.07
C GLN A 52 -12.74 14.36 -6.91
N LEU A 53 -13.12 14.14 -8.16
CA LEU A 53 -12.43 13.29 -9.12
C LEU A 53 -11.74 14.15 -10.17
N ASN A 54 -10.45 13.92 -10.40
CA ASN A 54 -9.79 14.43 -11.59
C ASN A 54 -9.90 13.38 -12.70
N VAL A 55 -10.50 13.77 -13.82
CA VAL A 55 -10.62 12.94 -15.03
C VAL A 55 -9.87 13.63 -16.15
N GLY A 56 -8.91 12.93 -16.74
CA GLY A 56 -8.16 13.42 -17.90
C GLY A 56 -7.12 14.52 -17.62
N GLY A 57 -6.83 14.83 -16.35
CA GLY A 57 -5.79 15.78 -15.95
C GLY A 57 -6.32 17.18 -15.61
N ASP A 58 -7.34 17.65 -16.34
CA ASP A 58 -7.82 19.04 -16.22
C ASP A 58 -9.29 19.15 -15.75
N THR A 59 -10.07 18.07 -15.81
CA THR A 59 -11.49 18.13 -15.45
C THR A 59 -11.72 17.59 -14.05
N GLY A 60 -12.07 18.49 -13.13
CA GLY A 60 -12.49 18.15 -11.77
C GLY A 60 -14.00 17.97 -11.66
N PHE A 61 -14.48 16.76 -11.33
CA PHE A 61 -15.88 16.49 -11.02
C PHE A 61 -16.07 16.36 -9.51
N VAL A 62 -17.13 16.97 -8.98
CA VAL A 62 -17.52 16.80 -7.57
C VAL A 62 -18.78 15.95 -7.54
N THR A 63 -18.71 14.80 -6.86
CA THR A 63 -19.82 13.86 -6.78
C THR A 63 -19.89 13.23 -5.40
N LYS A 64 -21.03 12.62 -5.06
CA LYS A 64 -21.16 11.85 -3.81
C LYS A 64 -20.63 10.43 -4.02
N ARG A 65 -20.14 9.79 -2.97
CA ARG A 65 -19.75 8.37 -3.02
C ARG A 65 -20.91 7.50 -3.48
N ASP A 66 -22.12 7.75 -2.98
CA ASP A 66 -23.33 7.03 -3.39
C ASP A 66 -23.52 6.98 -4.90
N THR A 67 -23.20 8.06 -5.61
CA THR A 67 -23.31 8.11 -7.08
C THR A 67 -22.31 7.16 -7.75
N LEU A 68 -21.10 7.03 -7.20
CA LEU A 68 -20.04 6.17 -7.75
C LEU A 68 -20.21 4.70 -7.37
N THR A 69 -20.89 4.44 -6.25
CA THR A 69 -21.17 3.08 -5.75
C THR A 69 -22.59 2.61 -6.07
N ALA A 70 -23.39 3.41 -6.79
CA ALA A 70 -24.78 3.10 -7.12
C ALA A 70 -24.91 1.77 -7.91
N VAL A 71 -23.97 1.50 -8.82
CA VAL A 71 -23.94 0.26 -9.61
C VAL A 71 -22.98 -0.73 -8.95
N GLN A 72 -23.53 -1.69 -8.22
CA GLN A 72 -22.74 -2.75 -7.60
C GLN A 72 -22.06 -3.64 -8.65
N GLY A 73 -20.84 -4.11 -8.36
CA GLY A 73 -20.05 -4.91 -9.30
C GLY A 73 -19.42 -4.10 -10.45
N SER A 74 -19.65 -2.78 -10.50
CA SER A 74 -18.88 -1.90 -11.36
C SER A 74 -17.49 -1.68 -10.77
N ARG A 75 -16.51 -1.48 -11.65
CA ARG A 75 -15.13 -1.19 -11.25
C ARG A 75 -15.03 0.09 -10.39
N LEU A 76 -15.87 1.09 -10.67
CA LEU A 76 -15.96 2.29 -9.85
C LEU A 76 -16.48 1.96 -8.45
N ALA A 77 -17.55 1.15 -8.34
CA ALA A 77 -18.07 0.75 -7.05
C ALA A 77 -17.02 0.01 -6.23
N GLU A 78 -16.21 -0.88 -6.83
CA GLU A 78 -15.11 -1.56 -6.13
C GLU A 78 -14.00 -0.61 -5.68
N MET A 79 -13.57 0.32 -6.55
CA MET A 79 -12.55 1.31 -6.22
C MET A 79 -12.98 2.27 -5.10
N PHE A 80 -14.28 2.55 -4.98
CA PHE A 80 -14.84 3.47 -4.00
C PHE A 80 -15.57 2.77 -2.83
N ARG A 81 -15.54 1.43 -2.76
CA ARG A 81 -16.12 0.63 -1.66
C ARG A 81 -15.27 0.68 -0.39
N ASP A 82 -13.96 0.63 -0.57
CA ASP A 82 -12.99 0.52 0.51
C ASP A 82 -12.38 1.88 0.88
N ARG A 83 -11.46 1.86 1.86
CA ARG A 83 -10.78 3.05 2.41
C ARG A 83 -10.12 3.89 1.32
N TRP A 84 -10.81 4.94 0.89
CA TRP A 84 -10.19 6.03 0.17
C TRP A 84 -9.30 6.80 1.15
N ILE A 85 -7.99 6.73 0.95
CA ILE A 85 -7.01 7.40 1.82
C ILE A 85 -7.20 8.91 1.61
N HIS A 86 -7.72 9.60 2.64
CA HIS A 86 -7.82 11.06 2.71
C HIS A 86 -6.47 11.78 2.83
N SER A 87 -5.36 11.17 2.39
CA SER A 87 -4.15 11.96 2.16
C SER A 87 -4.43 12.79 0.92
N TRP A 88 -3.93 14.02 0.88
CA TRP A 88 -4.18 15.02 -0.16
C TRP A 88 -5.49 15.81 0.03
N GLN A 89 -5.52 16.65 1.07
CA GLN A 89 -6.18 17.96 0.96
C GLN A 89 -5.46 18.75 -0.14
N GLY A 90 -5.89 18.54 -1.38
CA GLY A 90 -5.24 19.06 -2.57
C GLY A 90 -5.29 18.02 -3.69
N THR A 91 -6.39 18.03 -4.44
CA THR A 91 -6.62 17.21 -5.66
C THR A 91 -6.32 15.71 -5.48
N ALA A 92 -7.38 14.93 -5.27
CA ALA A 92 -7.33 13.49 -5.47
C ALA A 92 -6.94 13.19 -6.94
N ARG A 93 -5.64 12.98 -7.19
CA ARG A 93 -5.18 12.33 -8.41
C ARG A 93 -5.53 10.86 -8.25
N VAL A 94 -6.60 10.42 -8.91
CA VAL A 94 -6.65 9.04 -9.37
C VAL A 94 -5.48 8.95 -10.35
N ALA A 95 -4.33 8.45 -9.90
CA ALA A 95 -3.25 8.09 -10.80
C ALA A 95 -3.74 6.87 -11.59
N PHE A 96 -4.54 7.12 -12.63
CA PHE A 96 -4.63 6.21 -13.75
C PHE A 96 -3.21 6.17 -14.31
N SER A 97 -2.46 5.14 -13.92
CA SER A 97 -1.16 4.85 -14.52
C SER A 97 -1.33 4.94 -16.03
N SER A 98 -0.51 5.75 -16.70
CA SER A 98 -0.53 6.01 -18.14
C SER A 98 -0.26 4.75 -19.00
N THR A 99 -0.16 3.58 -18.39
CA THR A 99 -0.03 2.27 -19.05
C THR A 99 -1.34 1.53 -19.24
N TRP A 100 -2.49 2.06 -18.83
CA TRP A 100 -3.75 1.33 -18.95
C TRP A 100 -4.58 1.76 -20.16
N ILE A 101 -4.32 1.09 -21.30
CA ILE A 101 -5.20 1.06 -22.47
C ILE A 101 -6.15 -0.13 -22.28
N PRO A 102 -7.48 0.06 -22.17
CA PRO A 102 -8.40 -1.06 -22.27
C PRO A 102 -8.35 -1.64 -23.67
N SER A 103 -7.87 -2.87 -23.81
CA SER A 103 -7.84 -3.65 -25.06
C SER A 103 -9.23 -4.09 -25.56
N SER A 104 -10.32 -3.44 -25.11
CA SER A 104 -11.68 -3.97 -25.31
C SER A 104 -12.72 -2.89 -25.57
N PHE A 105 -12.32 -1.75 -26.12
CA PHE A 105 -13.24 -0.85 -26.81
C PHE A 105 -13.10 -1.07 -28.33
N GLU A 106 -13.41 -2.29 -28.78
CA GLU A 106 -13.83 -2.48 -30.16
C GLU A 106 -15.31 -2.10 -30.25
N LEU A 107 -15.57 -1.12 -31.11
CA LEU A 107 -16.90 -0.66 -31.49
C LEU A 107 -17.71 -1.81 -32.10
N CYS A 108 -18.93 -2.00 -31.60
CA CYS A 108 -20.08 -2.42 -32.39
C CYS A 108 -21.20 -1.41 -32.14
#